data_AF-A0A3E0R721-F1
#
_entry.id   AF-A0A3E0R721-F1
#
_cell.length_a   1.000
_cell.length_b   1.000
_cell.length_c   1.000
_cell.angle_alpha   90.00
_cell.angle_beta   90.00
_cell.angle_gamma   90.00
#
_symmetry.space_group_name_H-M   'P 1'
#
loop_
_entity.id
_entity.type
_entity.pdbx_description
1 polymer ?
#
loop_
_entity_poly.entity_id
_entity_poly.type
_entity_poly.pdbx_seq_one_letter_code
_entity_poly.pdbx_strand_id
1 'polypeptide(L)'
;MNHKFRKEAWSVLTNSAKNFGFVATAQDTDNYARLWSRDSAIASLAALSHGKEALYPAVKSSILNLLEAVGEGGVFPSNVSFKSDGDRSGQSYGGPVGRTDSPFWWAVTALSYMEVAQDFGIKDDVADAIEVIERRAQAWEFNNKHLMYSPASSNWADEYPVEGYILLNNVLRYWMLTKASHILSSEKFAKKAEQVLGAIKYHFFGEPARAQSLFTPAQLEKVDNLVSGERILMSFTPGATLNHIDTLGWSISMLLGITSESTTKKMVDRLRKEVGGMLAPAHWPIIDEDHPLWGAIASNYAYNFKNHPGHFHNGGVWGLTQGFTAAAMNTLFGEDHAYMASYEGLLESSMEHHPFAEYYSYPELKPGGVKNLCFSAGSYLIAAAAAEQGEAFTAIFERRLKVLMAKAVKVAEELAREVVQKSPAKVYRVSGESGCGKTTLAKAIVKEYEAQGKKAVLISQDEYFHLPPRQNHNKRVEDFEWIGLGEVDWKLLNGVIDQVLDPAVAAVEVPEMDWELDTKEWKTMETNEVDVVVIEGTYVLGEKRDGEVGIFFEHTYVDTKENRLARNREVVDDFIQRVLEREHEIISALRKDADLVVNKDYTLTIR
;
A
#
# COMPACT_ATOMS: atom_id res chain seq x y z
N MET A 1 -3.96 15.00 -17.21
CA MET A 1 -4.94 15.79 -16.39
C MET A 1 -5.14 17.22 -16.85
N ASN A 2 -6.33 17.78 -16.60
CA ASN A 2 -6.71 19.12 -17.02
C ASN A 2 -6.19 20.24 -16.09
N HIS A 3 -5.41 21.17 -16.65
CA HIS A 3 -4.82 22.30 -15.93
C HIS A 3 -5.86 23.25 -15.30
N LYS A 4 -7.04 23.41 -15.91
CA LYS A 4 -8.15 24.24 -15.39
C LYS A 4 -8.62 23.74 -14.03
N PHE A 5 -8.91 22.44 -13.93
CA PHE A 5 -9.42 21.85 -12.70
C PHE A 5 -8.37 21.77 -11.60
N ARG A 6 -7.11 21.48 -11.94
CA ARG A 6 -6.01 21.51 -10.97
C ARG A 6 -5.85 22.90 -10.35
N LYS A 7 -5.93 23.96 -11.16
CA LYS A 7 -5.87 25.35 -10.67
C LYS A 7 -7.03 25.65 -9.73
N GLU A 8 -8.25 25.27 -10.10
CA GLU A 8 -9.43 25.52 -9.28
C GLU A 8 -9.41 24.69 -7.98
N ALA A 9 -8.95 23.44 -8.01
CA ALA A 9 -8.80 22.61 -6.81
C ALA A 9 -7.85 23.28 -5.79
N TRP A 10 -6.72 23.83 -6.26
CA TRP A 10 -5.82 24.58 -5.38
C TRP A 10 -6.44 25.87 -4.84
N SER A 11 -7.27 26.56 -5.63
CA SER A 11 -8.04 27.71 -5.17
C SER A 11 -8.97 27.33 -4.01
N VAL A 12 -9.72 26.23 -4.15
CA VAL A 12 -10.60 25.70 -3.10
C VAL A 12 -9.83 25.41 -1.80
N LEU A 13 -8.71 24.69 -1.88
CA LEU A 13 -7.88 24.38 -0.71
C LEU A 13 -7.29 25.64 -0.07
N THR A 14 -6.75 26.55 -0.88
CA THR A 14 -6.11 27.78 -0.39
C THR A 14 -7.10 28.69 0.33
N ASN A 15 -8.32 28.83 -0.20
CA ASN A 15 -9.37 29.66 0.42
C ASN A 15 -9.90 29.06 1.72
N SER A 16 -9.80 27.73 1.87
CA SER A 16 -10.28 26.97 3.02
C SER A 16 -9.20 26.77 4.09
N ALA A 17 -7.95 27.19 3.83
CA ALA A 17 -6.91 27.26 4.82
C ALA A 17 -7.14 28.44 5.77
N LYS A 18 -7.29 28.14 7.07
CA LYS A 18 -7.39 29.13 8.15
C LYS A 18 -6.24 28.94 9.13
N ASN A 19 -6.02 29.93 10.02
CA ASN A 19 -4.97 29.86 11.04
C ASN A 19 -5.15 28.67 12.00
N PHE A 20 -6.38 28.19 12.20
CA PHE A 20 -6.67 27.03 13.03
C PHE A 20 -6.68 25.69 12.26
N GLY A 21 -6.61 25.71 10.92
CA GLY A 21 -6.59 24.52 10.08
C GLY A 21 -7.45 24.61 8.82
N PHE A 22 -7.70 23.47 8.17
CA PHE A 22 -8.55 23.38 6.99
C PHE A 22 -10.02 23.23 7.37
N VAL A 23 -10.86 24.17 6.93
CA VAL A 23 -12.32 24.01 6.98
C VAL A 23 -12.82 23.18 5.80
N ALA A 24 -14.00 22.59 5.92
CA ALA A 24 -14.58 21.77 4.84
C ALA A 24 -14.82 22.59 3.56
N THR A 25 -15.26 23.85 3.70
CA THR A 25 -15.33 24.82 2.61
C THR A 25 -15.13 26.23 3.14
N ALA A 26 -14.60 27.12 2.30
CA ALA A 26 -14.47 28.54 2.61
C ALA A 26 -15.82 29.30 2.66
N GLN A 27 -16.93 28.64 2.32
CA GLN A 27 -18.27 29.24 2.42
C GLN A 27 -18.70 29.38 3.87
N ASP A 28 -19.24 30.57 4.19
CA ASP A 28 -19.70 30.93 5.51
C ASP A 28 -21.08 30.28 5.78
N THR A 29 -21.05 28.99 6.12
CA THR A 29 -22.20 28.22 6.57
C THR A 29 -21.85 27.51 7.88
N ASP A 30 -22.68 27.67 8.92
CA ASP A 30 -22.37 27.32 10.32
C ASP A 30 -21.87 25.87 10.57
N ASN A 31 -22.20 24.93 9.69
CA ASN A 31 -21.76 23.53 9.80
C ASN A 31 -20.46 23.22 9.02
N TYR A 32 -20.15 23.95 7.97
CA TYR A 32 -18.97 23.68 7.13
C TYR A 32 -17.78 24.62 7.40
N ALA A 33 -18.00 25.71 8.15
CA ALA A 33 -16.95 26.57 8.70
C ALA A 33 -16.21 25.95 9.92
N ARG A 34 -16.19 24.62 10.01
CA ARG A 34 -15.57 23.87 11.11
C ARG A 34 -14.36 23.10 10.61
N LEU A 35 -13.43 22.83 11.53
CA LEU A 35 -12.31 21.92 11.31
C LEU A 35 -12.82 20.48 11.45
N TRP A 36 -13.15 19.84 10.34
CA TRP A 36 -13.60 18.45 10.30
C TRP A 36 -12.40 17.50 10.17
N SER A 37 -12.36 16.45 10.99
CA SER A 37 -11.21 15.52 11.05
C SER A 37 -10.92 14.86 9.70
N ARG A 38 -11.95 14.39 9.01
CA ARG A 38 -11.82 13.75 7.68
C ARG A 38 -11.47 14.77 6.59
N ASP A 39 -12.23 15.86 6.49
CA ASP A 39 -12.10 16.83 5.41
C ASP A 39 -10.73 17.51 5.46
N SER A 40 -10.28 17.89 6.66
CA SER A 40 -8.95 18.47 6.86
C SER A 40 -7.83 17.46 6.59
N ALA A 41 -8.03 16.18 6.93
CA ALA A 41 -7.09 15.12 6.58
C ALA A 41 -6.93 15.00 5.06
N ILE A 42 -8.02 14.93 4.30
CA ILE A 42 -7.96 14.79 2.83
C ILE A 42 -7.32 16.01 2.17
N ALA A 43 -7.67 17.23 2.61
CA ALA A 43 -7.04 18.45 2.14
C ALA A 43 -5.53 18.47 2.47
N SER A 44 -5.16 18.02 3.66
CA SER A 44 -3.76 17.93 4.10
C SER A 44 -2.97 16.90 3.30
N LEU A 45 -3.52 15.70 3.09
CA LEU A 45 -2.89 14.65 2.28
C LEU A 45 -2.69 15.11 0.84
N ALA A 46 -3.64 15.88 0.27
CA ALA A 46 -3.46 16.51 -1.03
C ALA A 46 -2.31 17.54 -1.03
N ALA A 47 -2.26 18.44 -0.05
CA ALA A 47 -1.18 19.42 0.07
C ALA A 47 0.20 18.75 0.24
N LEU A 48 0.28 17.73 1.08
CA LEU A 48 1.50 16.97 1.35
C LEU A 48 1.95 16.18 0.11
N SER A 49 1.02 15.50 -0.59
CA SER A 49 1.34 14.68 -1.77
C SER A 49 1.99 15.49 -2.91
N HIS A 50 1.73 16.80 -2.97
CA HIS A 50 2.30 17.73 -3.94
C HIS A 50 3.48 18.56 -3.40
N GLY A 51 3.91 18.36 -2.15
CA GLY A 51 4.95 19.20 -1.56
C GLY A 51 4.54 20.69 -1.45
N LYS A 52 3.25 20.98 -1.25
CA LYS A 52 2.72 22.36 -1.26
C LYS A 52 2.97 23.06 0.08
N GLU A 53 4.23 23.39 0.36
CA GLU A 53 4.71 23.91 1.65
C GLU A 53 3.94 25.13 2.17
N ALA A 54 3.47 26.01 1.28
CA ALA A 54 2.67 27.18 1.66
C ALA A 54 1.39 26.83 2.46
N LEU A 55 0.90 25.59 2.35
CA LEU A 55 -0.28 25.09 3.06
C LEU A 55 0.08 24.28 4.33
N TYR A 56 1.35 23.99 4.58
CA TYR A 56 1.79 23.22 5.75
C TYR A 56 1.41 23.85 7.09
N PRO A 57 1.40 25.19 7.27
CA PRO A 57 0.88 25.79 8.50
C PRO A 57 -0.57 25.40 8.81
N ALA A 58 -1.43 25.29 7.79
CA ALA A 58 -2.82 24.85 7.97
C ALA A 58 -2.89 23.33 8.25
N VAL A 59 -2.01 22.52 7.66
CA VAL A 59 -1.88 21.09 8.01
C VAL A 59 -1.52 20.92 9.48
N LYS A 60 -0.44 21.58 9.93
CA LYS A 60 0.04 21.51 11.32
C LYS A 60 -1.03 22.00 12.30
N SER A 61 -1.67 23.12 11.99
CA SER A 61 -2.75 23.67 12.85
C SER A 61 -3.95 22.74 12.91
N SER A 62 -4.30 22.06 11.82
CA SER A 62 -5.36 21.03 11.82
C SER A 62 -5.02 19.89 12.77
N ILE A 63 -3.77 19.40 12.73
CA ILE A 63 -3.28 18.31 13.59
C ILE A 63 -3.35 18.70 15.06
N LEU A 64 -2.78 19.86 15.41
CA LEU A 64 -2.67 20.31 16.80
C LEU A 64 -4.04 20.63 17.41
N ASN A 65 -4.89 21.37 16.70
CA ASN A 65 -6.19 21.76 17.22
C ASN A 65 -7.16 20.57 17.38
N LEU A 66 -7.10 19.58 16.49
CA LEU A 66 -7.87 18.35 16.65
C LEU A 66 -7.38 17.52 17.85
N LEU A 67 -6.05 17.46 18.04
CA LEU A 67 -5.46 16.76 19.18
C LEU A 67 -5.84 17.43 20.52
N GLU A 68 -5.80 18.75 20.60
CA GLU A 68 -6.21 19.52 21.78
C GLU A 68 -7.71 19.35 22.10
N ALA A 69 -8.53 19.02 21.10
CA ALA A 69 -9.97 18.81 21.25
C ALA A 69 -10.36 17.35 21.52
N VAL A 70 -9.40 16.46 21.77
CA VAL A 70 -9.68 15.10 22.24
C VAL A 70 -10.38 15.17 23.60
N GLY A 71 -11.55 14.53 23.67
CA GLY A 71 -12.39 14.51 24.86
C GLY A 71 -11.91 13.53 25.94
N GLU A 72 -12.61 13.56 27.06
CA GLU A 72 -12.42 12.61 28.16
C GLU A 72 -12.43 11.16 27.66
N GLY A 73 -11.55 10.32 28.19
CA GLY A 73 -11.42 8.93 27.77
C GLY A 73 -10.82 8.72 26.36
N GLY A 74 -10.28 9.78 25.72
CA GLY A 74 -9.66 9.69 24.40
C GLY A 74 -10.68 9.69 23.25
N VAL A 75 -11.85 10.31 23.46
CA VAL A 75 -12.85 10.44 22.39
C VAL A 75 -12.37 11.47 21.37
N PHE A 76 -11.95 11.00 20.20
CA PHE A 76 -11.46 11.87 19.14
C PHE A 76 -12.61 12.68 18.50
N PRO A 77 -12.46 14.00 18.31
CA PRO A 77 -13.51 14.84 17.71
C PRO A 77 -13.75 14.48 16.25
N SER A 78 -15.01 14.57 15.81
CA SER A 78 -15.38 14.57 14.39
C SER A 78 -15.19 15.97 13.79
N ASN A 79 -15.44 17.02 14.56
CA ASN A 79 -15.14 18.40 14.20
C ASN A 79 -14.91 19.31 15.41
N VAL A 80 -14.22 20.42 15.15
CA VAL A 80 -13.97 21.52 16.11
C VAL A 80 -14.44 22.83 15.51
N SER A 81 -15.11 23.64 16.32
CA SER A 81 -15.64 24.96 15.95
C SER A 81 -14.75 26.06 16.53
N PHE A 82 -14.62 27.16 15.78
CA PHE A 82 -13.81 28.31 16.16
C PHE A 82 -14.62 29.59 16.03
N LYS A 83 -14.26 30.61 16.82
CA LYS A 83 -14.74 31.99 16.68
C LYS A 83 -13.94 32.72 15.60
N SER A 84 -14.38 33.91 15.23
CA SER A 84 -13.72 34.75 14.23
C SER A 84 -12.31 35.21 14.61
N ASP A 85 -12.00 35.26 15.91
CA ASP A 85 -10.65 35.56 16.44
C ASP A 85 -9.71 34.35 16.41
N GLY A 86 -10.21 33.15 16.08
CA GLY A 86 -9.46 31.91 16.04
C GLY A 86 -9.54 31.07 17.31
N ASP A 87 -10.27 31.52 18.35
CA ASP A 87 -10.42 30.75 19.59
C ASP A 87 -11.41 29.61 19.42
N ARG A 88 -11.12 28.45 20.01
CA ARG A 88 -12.03 27.30 20.01
C ARG A 88 -13.34 27.65 20.70
N SER A 89 -14.46 27.43 20.02
CA SER A 89 -15.82 27.66 20.52
C SER A 89 -16.55 26.37 20.94
N GLY A 90 -16.11 25.21 20.45
CA GLY A 90 -16.67 23.92 20.83
C GLY A 90 -16.14 22.76 20.00
N GLN A 91 -16.59 21.55 20.30
CA GLN A 91 -16.24 20.33 19.57
C GLN A 91 -17.43 19.36 19.51
N SER A 92 -17.46 18.53 18.47
CA SER A 92 -18.41 17.43 18.30
C SER A 92 -17.63 16.13 18.11
N TYR A 93 -18.18 15.03 18.62
CA TYR A 93 -17.62 13.69 18.41
C TYR A 93 -18.40 12.89 17.36
N GLY A 94 -19.51 13.45 16.84
CA GLY A 94 -20.48 12.78 16.00
C GLY A 94 -21.91 13.17 16.38
N GLY A 95 -22.88 12.56 15.69
CA GLY A 95 -24.31 12.69 15.99
C GLY A 95 -24.73 11.70 17.09
N PRO A 96 -25.64 10.76 16.82
CA PRO A 96 -26.08 9.75 17.81
C PRO A 96 -24.94 8.86 18.35
N VAL A 97 -23.88 8.68 17.57
CA VAL A 97 -22.68 7.92 17.96
C VAL A 97 -21.40 8.64 17.51
N GLY A 98 -20.30 8.32 18.18
CA GLY A 98 -18.97 8.84 17.85
C GLY A 98 -18.47 8.37 16.48
N ARG A 99 -17.76 9.25 15.75
CA ARG A 99 -17.09 8.92 14.50
C ARG A 99 -15.79 8.17 14.78
N THR A 100 -15.80 6.87 14.51
CA THR A 100 -14.68 5.94 14.78
C THR A 100 -13.58 6.01 13.72
N ASP A 101 -13.82 6.57 12.53
CA ASP A 101 -12.82 6.80 11.48
C ASP A 101 -11.93 8.02 11.75
N SER A 102 -12.47 9.03 12.44
CA SER A 102 -11.81 10.32 12.73
C SER A 102 -10.40 10.22 13.33
N PRO A 103 -10.12 9.41 14.38
CA PRO A 103 -8.77 9.30 14.93
C PRO A 103 -7.76 8.74 13.90
N PHE A 104 -8.18 7.86 13.01
CA PHE A 104 -7.29 7.25 12.02
C PHE A 104 -6.98 8.21 10.87
N TRP A 105 -7.96 8.99 10.41
CA TRP A 105 -7.72 10.08 9.46
C TRP A 105 -6.72 11.11 10.00
N TRP A 106 -6.89 11.50 11.27
CA TRP A 106 -5.96 12.39 11.95
C TRP A 106 -4.56 11.77 12.05
N ALA A 107 -4.44 10.54 12.53
CA ALA A 107 -3.14 9.90 12.76
C ALA A 107 -2.36 9.68 11.46
N VAL A 108 -3.03 9.23 10.39
CA VAL A 108 -2.44 9.13 9.05
C VAL A 108 -1.91 10.49 8.58
N THR A 109 -2.66 11.58 8.82
CA THR A 109 -2.25 12.93 8.45
C THR A 109 -1.06 13.41 9.27
N ALA A 110 -1.07 13.22 10.58
CA ALA A 110 0.01 13.63 11.48
C ALA A 110 1.34 12.91 11.15
N LEU A 111 1.29 11.60 10.96
CA LEU A 111 2.46 10.80 10.58
C LEU A 111 2.97 11.19 9.18
N SER A 112 2.07 11.41 8.23
CA SER A 112 2.42 11.88 6.88
C SER A 112 3.03 13.28 6.89
N TYR A 113 2.54 14.18 7.76
CA TYR A 113 3.10 15.51 7.93
C TYR A 113 4.54 15.44 8.44
N MET A 114 4.80 14.68 9.51
CA MET A 114 6.16 14.49 10.04
C MET A 114 7.10 13.92 8.97
N GLU A 115 6.63 12.93 8.21
CA GLU A 115 7.42 12.27 7.17
C GLU A 115 7.74 13.21 5.99
N VAL A 116 6.77 13.96 5.49
CA VAL A 116 6.94 14.77 4.28
C VAL A 116 7.52 16.15 4.59
N ALA A 117 7.04 16.81 5.64
CA ALA A 117 7.52 18.13 6.05
C ALA A 117 8.81 18.07 6.88
N GLN A 118 9.25 16.86 7.28
CA GLN A 118 10.42 16.65 8.16
C GLN A 118 10.32 17.43 9.49
N ASP A 119 9.09 17.70 9.94
CA ASP A 119 8.81 18.38 11.20
C ASP A 119 8.47 17.36 12.29
N PHE A 120 9.50 16.94 13.03
CA PHE A 120 9.38 16.01 14.15
C PHE A 120 9.13 16.73 15.49
N GLY A 121 8.87 18.05 15.50
CA GLY A 121 8.62 18.80 16.73
C GLY A 121 7.31 18.41 17.45
N ILE A 122 6.42 17.70 16.76
CA ILE A 122 5.15 17.17 17.30
C ILE A 122 5.20 15.66 17.59
N LYS A 123 6.39 15.04 17.48
CA LYS A 123 6.54 13.57 17.49
C LYS A 123 6.01 12.94 18.77
N ASP A 124 6.36 13.50 19.92
CA ASP A 124 6.02 12.90 21.22
C ASP A 124 4.49 12.95 21.44
N ASP A 125 3.87 14.10 21.21
CA ASP A 125 2.40 14.26 21.29
C ASP A 125 1.67 13.31 20.33
N VAL A 126 2.18 13.16 19.11
CA VAL A 126 1.60 12.25 18.10
C VAL A 126 1.78 10.78 18.51
N ALA A 127 2.95 10.40 19.02
CA ALA A 127 3.22 9.04 19.48
C ALA A 127 2.31 8.65 20.65
N ASP A 128 2.16 9.52 21.64
CA ASP A 128 1.27 9.31 22.79
C ASP A 128 -0.19 9.18 22.34
N ALA A 129 -0.64 10.03 21.41
CA ALA A 129 -1.98 9.96 20.86
C ALA A 129 -2.23 8.65 20.10
N ILE A 130 -1.28 8.17 19.29
CA ILE A 130 -1.39 6.90 18.56
C ILE A 130 -1.52 5.72 19.52
N GLU A 131 -0.76 5.70 20.62
CA GLU A 131 -0.89 4.67 21.66
C GLU A 131 -2.29 4.64 22.26
N VAL A 132 -2.89 5.81 22.54
CA VAL A 132 -4.26 5.92 23.04
C VAL A 132 -5.28 5.45 22.00
N ILE A 133 -5.12 5.87 20.74
CA ILE A 133 -5.99 5.51 19.61
C ILE A 133 -5.97 3.99 19.41
N GLU A 134 -4.79 3.38 19.33
CA GLU A 134 -4.66 1.94 19.11
C GLU A 134 -5.15 1.12 20.31
N ARG A 135 -4.90 1.56 21.55
CA ARG A 135 -5.48 0.92 22.73
C ARG A 135 -7.02 0.90 22.68
N ARG A 136 -7.64 1.99 22.24
CA ARG A 136 -9.09 2.09 22.08
C ARG A 136 -9.60 1.23 20.93
N ALA A 137 -8.88 1.22 19.81
CA ALA A 137 -9.16 0.34 18.67
C ALA A 137 -9.16 -1.13 19.08
N GLN A 138 -8.22 -1.55 19.93
CA GLN A 138 -8.17 -2.92 20.49
C GLN A 138 -9.39 -3.21 21.38
N ALA A 139 -9.80 -2.26 22.21
CA ALA A 139 -11.02 -2.43 23.01
C ALA A 139 -12.28 -2.60 22.14
N TRP A 140 -12.31 -2.00 20.95
CA TRP A 140 -13.38 -2.15 19.96
C TRP A 140 -13.31 -3.42 19.13
N GLU A 141 -12.26 -4.23 19.24
CA GLU A 141 -12.25 -5.57 18.63
C GLU A 141 -13.24 -6.50 19.32
N PHE A 142 -13.52 -6.27 20.61
CA PHE A 142 -14.36 -7.08 21.52
C PHE A 142 -13.97 -8.56 21.69
N ASN A 143 -13.09 -9.09 20.84
CA ASN A 143 -12.69 -10.50 20.81
C ASN A 143 -11.18 -10.70 20.55
N ASN A 144 -10.41 -9.62 20.42
CA ASN A 144 -8.97 -9.63 20.15
C ASN A 144 -8.55 -10.33 18.83
N LYS A 145 -9.43 -10.35 17.82
CA LYS A 145 -9.14 -10.91 16.48
C LYS A 145 -8.82 -9.84 15.44
N HIS A 146 -8.27 -8.71 15.88
CA HIS A 146 -7.60 -7.68 15.08
C HIS A 146 -8.50 -6.79 14.20
N LEU A 147 -9.79 -7.08 14.03
CA LEU A 147 -10.72 -6.15 13.38
C LEU A 147 -11.57 -5.39 14.41
N MET A 148 -11.69 -4.08 14.23
CA MET A 148 -12.57 -3.24 15.02
C MET A 148 -14.02 -3.42 14.59
N TYR A 149 -14.92 -3.46 15.57
CA TYR A 149 -16.35 -3.42 15.39
C TYR A 149 -16.88 -1.99 15.65
N SER A 150 -17.54 -1.40 14.65
CA SER A 150 -17.97 -0.01 14.63
C SER A 150 -19.50 0.08 14.52
N PRO A 151 -20.17 0.98 15.25
CA PRO A 151 -21.63 1.12 15.16
C PRO A 151 -22.07 1.76 13.83
N ALA A 152 -23.35 1.68 13.50
CA ALA A 152 -23.93 2.45 12.39
C ALA A 152 -23.65 3.95 12.56
N SER A 153 -23.52 4.70 11.46
CA SER A 153 -23.22 6.14 11.47
C SER A 153 -21.86 6.56 12.03
N SER A 154 -20.92 5.63 12.15
CA SER A 154 -19.63 5.86 12.82
C SER A 154 -18.47 6.21 11.88
N ASN A 155 -18.71 6.38 10.57
CA ASN A 155 -17.68 6.76 9.61
C ASN A 155 -18.20 7.85 8.66
N TRP A 156 -17.57 7.99 7.48
CA TRP A 156 -17.96 9.00 6.52
C TRP A 156 -19.38 8.88 5.96
N ALA A 157 -19.89 7.66 5.84
CA ALA A 157 -21.24 7.38 5.39
C ALA A 157 -22.19 7.41 6.60
N ASP A 158 -22.24 8.55 7.27
CA ASP A 158 -22.86 8.70 8.59
C ASP A 158 -24.39 8.61 8.60
N GLU A 159 -25.00 8.54 7.42
CA GLU A 159 -26.44 8.35 7.21
C GLU A 159 -26.73 7.10 6.34
N TYR A 160 -25.78 6.16 6.26
CA TYR A 160 -25.91 4.91 5.48
C TYR A 160 -25.91 3.68 6.41
N PRO A 161 -26.63 2.59 6.09
CA PRO A 161 -26.77 1.42 6.96
C PRO A 161 -25.54 0.51 6.89
N VAL A 162 -24.39 1.02 7.35
CA VAL A 162 -23.11 0.30 7.44
C VAL A 162 -22.65 0.23 8.89
N GLU A 163 -22.49 -0.99 9.40
CA GLU A 163 -22.04 -1.24 10.78
C GLU A 163 -21.28 -2.57 10.90
N GLY A 164 -20.76 -2.83 12.09
CA GLY A 164 -20.01 -4.02 12.46
C GLY A 164 -18.54 -3.93 12.12
N TYR A 165 -17.97 -4.99 11.57
CA TYR A 165 -16.64 -4.94 11.00
C TYR A 165 -16.72 -4.23 9.65
N ILE A 166 -16.34 -2.95 9.60
CA ILE A 166 -16.39 -2.11 8.40
C ILE A 166 -15.03 -2.10 7.71
N LEU A 167 -14.99 -2.30 6.39
CA LEU A 167 -13.76 -2.33 5.60
C LEU A 167 -12.96 -1.04 5.75
N LEU A 168 -13.56 0.12 5.42
CA LEU A 168 -12.88 1.42 5.46
C LEU A 168 -12.22 1.69 6.82
N ASN A 169 -12.94 1.51 7.93
CA ASN A 169 -12.42 1.82 9.26
C ASN A 169 -11.18 0.98 9.60
N ASN A 170 -11.22 -0.32 9.25
CA ASN A 170 -10.10 -1.23 9.50
C ASN A 170 -8.91 -0.94 8.56
N VAL A 171 -9.18 -0.53 7.32
CA VAL A 171 -8.15 -0.09 6.37
C VAL A 171 -7.45 1.18 6.85
N LEU A 172 -8.19 2.15 7.40
CA LEU A 172 -7.60 3.36 7.98
C LEU A 172 -6.75 3.05 9.22
N ARG A 173 -7.19 2.13 10.08
CA ARG A 173 -6.38 1.63 11.19
C ARG A 173 -5.09 0.97 10.71
N TYR A 174 -5.17 0.09 9.71
CA TYR A 174 -3.99 -0.51 9.09
C TYR A 174 -3.05 0.56 8.56
N TRP A 175 -3.56 1.57 7.83
CA TRP A 175 -2.77 2.66 7.30
C TRP A 175 -2.01 3.39 8.40
N MET A 176 -2.70 3.78 9.48
CA MET A 176 -2.08 4.38 10.66
C MET A 176 -0.97 3.50 11.23
N LEU A 177 -1.23 2.21 11.46
CA LEU A 177 -0.27 1.29 12.07
C LEU A 177 0.99 1.12 11.23
N THR A 178 0.85 1.00 9.90
CA THR A 178 1.99 0.90 8.97
C THR A 178 2.79 2.20 8.95
N LYS A 179 2.14 3.37 8.94
CA LYS A 179 2.87 4.64 9.05
C LYS A 179 3.59 4.74 10.40
N ALA A 180 2.93 4.36 11.49
CA ALA A 180 3.47 4.47 12.84
C ALA A 180 4.66 3.52 13.04
N SER A 181 4.63 2.31 12.47
CA SER A 181 5.76 1.39 12.56
C SER A 181 7.03 1.97 11.94
N HIS A 182 6.91 2.63 10.79
CA HIS A 182 8.05 3.23 10.10
C HIS A 182 8.52 4.52 10.79
N ILE A 183 7.61 5.49 10.97
CA ILE A 183 7.97 6.85 11.47
C ILE A 183 8.38 6.85 12.94
N LEU A 184 7.81 5.95 13.75
CA LEU A 184 8.16 5.78 15.16
C LEU A 184 9.12 4.62 15.40
N SER A 185 9.55 3.91 14.34
CA SER A 185 10.44 2.75 14.41
C SER A 185 9.96 1.69 15.44
N SER A 186 8.67 1.36 15.38
CA SER A 186 7.99 0.53 16.38
C SER A 186 7.62 -0.86 15.83
N GLU A 187 8.35 -1.88 16.29
CA GLU A 187 8.04 -3.29 15.98
C GLU A 187 6.66 -3.72 16.48
N LYS A 188 6.20 -3.14 17.60
CA LYS A 188 4.85 -3.37 18.13
C LYS A 188 3.78 -2.98 17.10
N PHE A 189 3.91 -1.80 16.51
CA PHE A 189 2.98 -1.35 15.47
C PHE A 189 3.14 -2.16 14.18
N ALA A 190 4.37 -2.54 13.80
CA ALA A 190 4.61 -3.41 12.64
C ALA A 190 3.86 -4.74 12.78
N LYS A 191 4.04 -5.42 13.92
CA LYS A 191 3.37 -6.69 14.21
C LYS A 191 1.86 -6.56 14.22
N LYS A 192 1.32 -5.48 14.80
CA LYS A 192 -0.13 -5.26 14.82
C LYS A 192 -0.66 -4.94 13.42
N ALA A 193 0.07 -4.16 12.61
CA ALA A 193 -0.29 -3.89 11.22
C ALA A 193 -0.40 -5.19 10.41
N GLU A 194 0.56 -6.11 10.55
CA GLU A 194 0.53 -7.42 9.89
C GLU A 194 -0.72 -8.24 10.27
N GLN A 195 -1.05 -8.29 11.56
CA GLN A 195 -2.23 -9.02 12.05
C GLN A 195 -3.54 -8.41 11.53
N VAL A 196 -3.65 -7.08 11.56
CA VAL A 196 -4.82 -6.34 11.03
C VAL A 196 -4.93 -6.57 9.52
N LEU A 197 -3.81 -6.51 8.78
CA LEU A 197 -3.76 -6.77 7.35
C LEU A 197 -4.23 -8.19 7.01
N GLY A 198 -3.73 -9.20 7.73
CA GLY A 198 -4.15 -10.58 7.55
C GLY A 198 -5.65 -10.76 7.79
N ALA A 199 -6.18 -10.13 8.84
CA ALA A 199 -7.61 -10.16 9.11
C ALA A 199 -8.43 -9.43 8.03
N ILE A 200 -7.95 -8.30 7.50
CA ILE A 200 -8.62 -7.59 6.40
C ILE A 200 -8.68 -8.46 5.14
N LYS A 201 -7.52 -9.02 4.74
CA LYS A 201 -7.38 -9.88 3.55
C LYS A 201 -8.31 -11.09 3.59
N TYR A 202 -8.34 -11.80 4.72
CA TYR A 202 -9.18 -12.98 4.88
C TYR A 202 -10.68 -12.64 4.87
N HIS A 203 -11.11 -11.70 5.71
CA HIS A 203 -12.53 -11.46 5.93
C HIS A 203 -13.18 -10.66 4.79
N PHE A 204 -12.57 -9.54 4.37
CA PHE A 204 -13.19 -8.66 3.38
C PHE A 204 -12.92 -9.08 1.94
N PHE A 205 -11.73 -9.60 1.63
CA PHE A 205 -11.33 -9.90 0.25
C PHE A 205 -11.37 -11.39 -0.10
N GLY A 206 -11.48 -12.28 0.90
CA GLY A 206 -11.41 -13.73 0.68
C GLY A 206 -10.03 -14.19 0.21
N GLU A 207 -8.98 -13.44 0.52
CA GLU A 207 -7.61 -13.83 0.21
C GLU A 207 -7.05 -14.76 1.30
N PRO A 208 -6.20 -15.72 0.94
CA PRO A 208 -5.51 -16.56 1.92
C PRO A 208 -4.62 -15.67 2.80
N ALA A 209 -4.84 -15.77 4.11
CA ALA A 209 -4.05 -15.09 5.13
C ALA A 209 -4.18 -15.81 6.47
N ARG A 210 -3.15 -15.71 7.30
CA ARG A 210 -3.17 -16.26 8.66
C ARG A 210 -4.03 -15.38 9.57
N ALA A 211 -5.33 -15.67 9.64
CA ALA A 211 -6.27 -14.96 10.50
C ALA A 211 -7.21 -15.95 11.22
N GLN A 212 -7.59 -15.64 12.45
CA GLN A 212 -8.66 -16.36 13.12
C GLN A 212 -10.00 -15.91 12.54
N SER A 213 -10.83 -16.86 12.10
CA SER A 213 -12.13 -16.52 11.51
C SER A 213 -13.04 -15.81 12.52
N LEU A 214 -13.68 -14.75 12.03
CA LEU A 214 -14.77 -14.00 12.67
C LEU A 214 -16.15 -14.40 12.13
N PHE A 215 -16.19 -15.20 11.06
CA PHE A 215 -17.43 -15.69 10.49
C PHE A 215 -17.97 -16.86 11.32
N THR A 216 -19.29 -16.88 11.50
CA THR A 216 -20.00 -18.08 11.96
C THR A 216 -19.96 -19.16 10.88
N PRO A 217 -20.22 -20.45 11.20
CA PRO A 217 -20.28 -21.51 10.20
C PRO A 217 -21.24 -21.21 9.03
N ALA A 218 -22.42 -20.65 9.33
CA ALA A 218 -23.39 -20.26 8.30
C ALA A 218 -22.89 -19.10 7.42
N GLN A 219 -22.14 -18.16 8.00
CA GLN A 219 -21.52 -17.10 7.21
C GLN A 219 -20.38 -17.60 6.35
N LEU A 220 -19.56 -18.54 6.84
CA LEU A 220 -18.52 -19.20 6.06
C LEU A 220 -19.12 -19.87 4.82
N GLU A 221 -20.14 -20.71 5.01
CA GLU A 221 -20.86 -21.34 3.89
C GLU A 221 -21.39 -20.30 2.91
N LYS A 222 -21.97 -19.20 3.39
CA LYS A 222 -22.46 -18.12 2.53
C LYS A 222 -21.33 -17.47 1.73
N VAL A 223 -20.23 -17.06 2.38
CA VAL A 223 -19.15 -16.34 1.70
C VAL A 223 -18.32 -17.24 0.79
N ASP A 224 -18.16 -18.52 1.11
CA ASP A 224 -17.41 -19.49 0.30
C ASP A 224 -18.14 -19.80 -1.03
N ASN A 225 -19.45 -19.60 -1.08
CA ASN A 225 -20.26 -19.71 -2.29
C ASN A 225 -20.30 -18.42 -3.13
N LEU A 226 -19.76 -17.29 -2.64
CA LEU A 226 -19.69 -16.05 -3.41
C LEU A 226 -18.51 -16.08 -4.40
N VAL A 227 -18.75 -15.62 -5.62
CA VAL A 227 -17.75 -15.66 -6.70
C VAL A 227 -17.30 -14.26 -7.13
N SER A 228 -16.08 -14.17 -7.67
CA SER A 228 -15.54 -12.92 -8.23
C SER A 228 -15.62 -11.75 -7.22
N GLY A 229 -16.04 -10.56 -7.66
CA GLY A 229 -16.17 -9.38 -6.81
C GLY A 229 -17.31 -9.45 -5.79
N GLU A 230 -18.24 -10.40 -5.89
CA GLU A 230 -19.34 -10.54 -4.92
C GLU A 230 -18.84 -10.99 -3.55
N ARG A 231 -17.70 -11.70 -3.51
CA ARG A 231 -17.00 -12.10 -2.28
C ARG A 231 -16.47 -10.91 -1.47
N ILE A 232 -16.37 -9.75 -2.11
CA ILE A 232 -15.78 -8.56 -1.51
C ILE A 232 -16.84 -7.85 -0.67
N LEU A 233 -16.59 -7.80 0.64
CA LEU A 233 -17.52 -7.25 1.61
C LEU A 233 -17.19 -5.78 1.92
N MET A 234 -18.23 -4.96 2.10
CA MET A 234 -18.12 -3.65 2.73
C MET A 234 -18.13 -3.78 4.25
N SER A 235 -19.02 -4.60 4.79
CA SER A 235 -19.06 -4.87 6.23
C SER A 235 -19.70 -6.21 6.57
N PHE A 236 -19.57 -6.62 7.84
CA PHE A 236 -20.30 -7.75 8.38
C PHE A 236 -20.49 -7.64 9.90
N THR A 237 -21.56 -8.25 10.41
CA THR A 237 -21.85 -8.44 11.84
C THR A 237 -21.90 -9.95 12.13
N PRO A 238 -22.08 -10.41 13.38
CA PRO A 238 -22.32 -11.83 13.64
C PRO A 238 -23.56 -12.40 12.94
N GLY A 239 -24.54 -11.55 12.59
CA GLY A 239 -25.81 -11.95 11.99
C GLY A 239 -25.96 -11.66 10.49
N ALA A 240 -25.09 -10.85 9.89
CA ALA A 240 -25.24 -10.43 8.50
C ALA A 240 -23.91 -10.18 7.80
N THR A 241 -23.87 -10.37 6.48
CA THR A 241 -22.79 -9.93 5.61
C THR A 241 -23.34 -8.93 4.61
N LEU A 242 -22.62 -7.84 4.39
CA LEU A 242 -23.00 -6.76 3.50
C LEU A 242 -21.93 -6.59 2.42
N ASN A 243 -22.27 -7.04 1.20
CA ASN A 243 -21.39 -7.04 0.04
C ASN A 243 -21.67 -5.88 -0.93
N HIS A 244 -22.30 -4.80 -0.45
CA HIS A 244 -22.35 -3.57 -1.22
C HIS A 244 -20.91 -3.10 -1.52
N ILE A 245 -20.71 -2.46 -2.67
CA ILE A 245 -19.46 -1.79 -2.99
C ILE A 245 -19.33 -0.59 -2.04
N ASP A 246 -18.20 -0.48 -1.35
CA ASP A 246 -17.76 0.73 -0.64
C ASP A 246 -16.59 1.30 -1.43
N THR A 247 -16.87 2.24 -2.32
CA THR A 247 -15.89 2.72 -3.29
C THR A 247 -14.71 3.41 -2.61
N LEU A 248 -14.93 4.12 -1.49
CA LEU A 248 -13.84 4.76 -0.77
C LEU A 248 -12.93 3.71 -0.11
N GLY A 249 -13.52 2.76 0.62
CA GLY A 249 -12.77 1.65 1.25
C GLY A 249 -12.01 0.82 0.22
N TRP A 250 -12.63 0.53 -0.93
CA TRP A 250 -12.01 -0.18 -2.05
C TRP A 250 -10.81 0.59 -2.62
N SER A 251 -11.00 1.88 -2.88
CA SER A 251 -9.97 2.73 -3.48
C SER A 251 -8.74 2.88 -2.58
N ILE A 252 -8.95 3.10 -1.28
CA ILE A 252 -7.84 3.20 -0.32
C ILE A 252 -7.14 1.85 -0.16
N SER A 253 -7.88 0.73 -0.14
CA SER A 253 -7.29 -0.61 -0.08
C SER A 253 -6.38 -0.89 -1.29
N MET A 254 -6.84 -0.49 -2.49
CA MET A 254 -6.04 -0.56 -3.71
C MET A 254 -4.83 0.37 -3.64
N LEU A 255 -4.97 1.60 -3.15
CA LEU A 255 -3.86 2.55 -3.03
C LEU A 255 -2.78 2.09 -2.05
N LEU A 256 -3.15 1.46 -0.94
CA LEU A 256 -2.22 0.93 0.07
C LEU A 256 -1.64 -0.44 -0.30
N GLY A 257 -2.09 -1.05 -1.40
CA GLY A 257 -1.57 -2.35 -1.84
C GLY A 257 -2.03 -3.53 -1.00
N ILE A 258 -3.15 -3.40 -0.32
CA ILE A 258 -3.73 -4.46 0.50
C ILE A 258 -4.22 -5.62 -0.38
N THR A 259 -4.81 -5.27 -1.52
CA THR A 259 -5.42 -6.20 -2.47
C THR A 259 -4.38 -6.80 -3.41
N SER A 260 -4.48 -8.10 -3.66
CA SER A 260 -3.75 -8.75 -4.76
C SER A 260 -4.20 -8.22 -6.12
N GLU A 261 -3.41 -8.48 -7.17
CA GLU A 261 -3.80 -8.15 -8.54
C GLU A 261 -5.11 -8.84 -8.95
N SER A 262 -5.30 -10.10 -8.55
CA SER A 262 -6.53 -10.86 -8.80
C SER A 262 -7.75 -10.20 -8.14
N THR A 263 -7.64 -9.82 -6.87
CA THR A 263 -8.71 -9.14 -6.13
C THR A 263 -9.01 -7.77 -6.74
N THR A 264 -7.99 -6.98 -7.03
CA THR A 264 -8.11 -5.69 -7.70
C THR A 264 -8.87 -5.82 -9.01
N LYS A 265 -8.52 -6.81 -9.84
CA LYS A 265 -9.21 -7.07 -11.10
C LYS A 265 -10.70 -7.39 -10.87
N LYS A 266 -11.02 -8.25 -9.91
CA LYS A 266 -12.41 -8.58 -9.54
C LYS A 266 -13.20 -7.35 -9.07
N MET A 267 -12.58 -6.46 -8.31
CA MET A 267 -13.19 -5.19 -7.85
C MET A 267 -13.53 -4.29 -9.04
N VAL A 268 -12.54 -4.02 -9.90
CA VAL A 268 -12.72 -3.15 -11.08
C VAL A 268 -13.75 -3.73 -12.05
N ASP A 269 -13.68 -5.04 -12.31
CA ASP A 269 -14.63 -5.73 -13.18
C ASP A 269 -16.06 -5.65 -12.62
N ARG A 270 -16.24 -5.84 -11.31
CA ARG A 270 -17.55 -5.72 -10.65
C ARG A 270 -18.09 -4.30 -10.69
N LEU A 271 -17.27 -3.31 -10.33
CA LEU A 271 -17.65 -1.90 -10.37
C LEU A 271 -18.11 -1.49 -11.78
N ARG A 272 -17.32 -1.81 -12.81
CA ARG A 272 -17.66 -1.53 -14.22
C ARG A 272 -18.95 -2.22 -14.65
N LYS A 273 -19.12 -3.50 -14.30
CA LYS A 273 -20.27 -4.32 -14.72
C LYS A 273 -21.57 -3.87 -14.08
N GLU A 274 -21.55 -3.62 -12.76
CA GLU A 274 -22.78 -3.35 -12.00
C GLU A 274 -23.24 -1.89 -12.09
N VAL A 275 -22.30 -0.93 -12.14
CA VAL A 275 -22.66 0.50 -12.26
C VAL A 275 -23.00 0.86 -13.71
N GLY A 276 -22.54 0.09 -14.70
CA GLY A 276 -22.84 0.35 -16.11
C GLY A 276 -22.08 1.55 -16.67
N GLY A 277 -20.77 1.65 -16.40
CA GLY A 277 -19.92 2.76 -16.84
C GLY A 277 -18.61 2.82 -16.06
N MET A 278 -17.95 3.98 -16.11
CA MET A 278 -16.67 4.25 -15.44
C MET A 278 -16.83 5.28 -14.32
N LEU A 279 -17.96 5.18 -13.61
CA LEU A 279 -18.27 5.96 -12.42
C LEU A 279 -17.97 5.16 -11.16
N ALA A 280 -17.65 5.88 -10.08
CA ALA A 280 -17.33 5.31 -8.78
C ALA A 280 -18.31 5.83 -7.68
N PRO A 281 -19.59 5.41 -7.65
CA PRO A 281 -20.59 5.91 -6.69
C PRO A 281 -20.18 5.60 -5.24
N ALA A 282 -20.75 6.29 -4.26
CA ALA A 282 -20.44 6.08 -2.84
C ALA A 282 -20.60 4.61 -2.43
N HIS A 283 -21.80 4.08 -2.64
CA HIS A 283 -22.13 2.69 -2.40
C HIS A 283 -22.97 2.11 -3.53
N TRP A 284 -22.91 0.79 -3.72
CA TRP A 284 -23.68 0.10 -4.76
C TRP A 284 -24.02 -1.34 -4.33
N PRO A 285 -25.18 -1.93 -4.68
CA PRO A 285 -26.31 -1.33 -5.41
C PRO A 285 -27.01 -0.20 -4.63
N ILE A 286 -27.84 0.54 -5.33
CA ILE A 286 -28.74 1.53 -4.72
C ILE A 286 -29.80 0.80 -3.90
N ILE A 287 -30.08 1.30 -2.71
CA ILE A 287 -31.13 0.81 -1.81
C ILE A 287 -32.40 1.62 -2.10
N ASP A 288 -33.37 1.00 -2.77
CA ASP A 288 -34.70 1.56 -3.01
C ASP A 288 -35.69 1.26 -1.87
N GLU A 289 -36.94 1.71 -2.00
CA GLU A 289 -37.97 1.58 -0.96
C GLU A 289 -38.38 0.11 -0.68
N ASP A 290 -38.18 -0.77 -1.66
CA ASP A 290 -38.49 -2.20 -1.56
C ASP A 290 -37.33 -3.00 -0.95
N HIS A 291 -36.13 -2.41 -0.89
CA HIS A 291 -34.95 -3.06 -0.35
C HIS A 291 -35.06 -3.23 1.19
N PRO A 292 -34.68 -4.39 1.78
CA PRO A 292 -34.82 -4.63 3.22
C PRO A 292 -34.11 -3.64 4.15
N LEU A 293 -33.08 -2.95 3.65
CA LEU A 293 -32.33 -1.92 4.38
C LEU A 293 -32.92 -0.51 4.26
N TRP A 294 -33.99 -0.31 3.48
CA TRP A 294 -34.61 1.01 3.30
C TRP A 294 -35.05 1.63 4.62
N GLY A 295 -35.64 0.84 5.52
CA GLY A 295 -36.08 1.32 6.83
C GLY A 295 -34.94 1.94 7.64
N ALA A 296 -33.72 1.42 7.51
CA ALA A 296 -32.54 1.97 8.16
C ALA A 296 -32.06 3.28 7.49
N ILE A 297 -32.18 3.40 6.17
CA ILE A 297 -31.90 4.65 5.45
C ILE A 297 -32.93 5.73 5.82
N ALA A 298 -34.22 5.41 5.73
CA ALA A 298 -35.32 6.34 5.92
C ALA A 298 -35.46 6.86 7.36
N SER A 299 -34.80 6.23 8.33
CA SER A 299 -34.82 6.62 9.74
C SER A 299 -33.50 7.24 10.25
N ASN A 300 -32.45 7.28 9.42
CA ASN A 300 -31.11 7.72 9.81
C ASN A 300 -30.67 8.96 9.04
N TYR A 301 -31.15 10.13 9.45
CA TYR A 301 -30.70 11.43 8.90
C TYR A 301 -30.72 12.52 9.98
N ALA A 302 -29.85 13.53 9.85
CA ALA A 302 -29.69 14.55 10.88
C ALA A 302 -30.70 15.72 10.80
N TYR A 303 -31.00 16.20 9.59
CA TYR A 303 -31.84 17.41 9.39
C TYR A 303 -32.94 17.18 8.38
N ASN A 304 -32.56 16.83 7.14
CA ASN A 304 -33.47 16.54 6.04
C ASN A 304 -33.03 15.22 5.40
N PHE A 305 -34.00 14.47 4.90
CA PHE A 305 -33.71 13.22 4.19
C PHE A 305 -33.01 13.49 2.85
N LYS A 306 -31.79 12.97 2.69
CA LYS A 306 -30.95 13.16 1.48
C LYS A 306 -30.68 11.87 0.71
N ASN A 307 -30.71 10.72 1.40
CA ASN A 307 -30.34 9.40 0.86
C ASN A 307 -31.45 8.74 0.03
N HIS A 308 -32.15 9.55 -0.79
CA HIS A 308 -33.01 9.02 -1.84
C HIS A 308 -32.21 8.08 -2.77
N PRO A 309 -32.86 7.11 -3.43
CA PRO A 309 -32.18 6.23 -4.38
C PRO A 309 -31.38 7.02 -5.42
N GLY A 310 -30.06 6.77 -5.50
CA GLY A 310 -29.15 7.49 -6.39
C GLY A 310 -28.62 8.83 -5.85
N HIS A 311 -28.88 9.18 -4.58
CA HIS A 311 -28.45 10.43 -3.96
C HIS A 311 -27.56 10.20 -2.73
N PHE A 312 -26.69 11.17 -2.46
CA PHE A 312 -25.86 11.23 -1.26
C PHE A 312 -25.10 9.90 -1.03
N HIS A 313 -25.15 9.28 0.15
CA HIS A 313 -24.46 8.00 0.38
C HIS A 313 -25.11 6.82 -0.35
N ASN A 314 -26.38 6.90 -0.73
CA ASN A 314 -27.15 5.84 -1.38
C ASN A 314 -27.00 5.87 -2.92
N GLY A 315 -25.78 5.58 -3.39
CA GLY A 315 -25.44 5.55 -4.82
C GLY A 315 -25.17 6.91 -5.47
N GLY A 316 -25.16 7.99 -4.70
CA GLY A 316 -24.66 9.27 -5.19
C GLY A 316 -23.20 9.19 -5.60
N VAL A 317 -22.82 10.00 -6.60
CA VAL A 317 -21.48 10.02 -7.19
C VAL A 317 -20.68 11.15 -6.54
N TRP A 318 -19.69 10.85 -5.71
CA TRP A 318 -18.94 11.86 -4.96
C TRP A 318 -17.62 12.22 -5.64
N GLY A 319 -17.25 13.50 -5.64
CA GLY A 319 -15.90 13.90 -6.03
C GLY A 319 -14.83 13.20 -5.19
N LEU A 320 -15.12 12.96 -3.91
CA LEU A 320 -14.32 12.14 -3.01
C LEU A 320 -14.02 10.75 -3.59
N THR A 321 -15.05 9.97 -3.90
CA THR A 321 -14.88 8.59 -4.37
C THR A 321 -14.30 8.55 -5.78
N GLN A 322 -14.69 9.46 -6.68
CA GLN A 322 -14.07 9.57 -8.00
C GLN A 322 -12.56 9.82 -7.91
N GLY A 323 -12.15 10.77 -7.06
CA GLY A 323 -10.73 11.13 -6.93
C GLY A 323 -9.89 9.99 -6.35
N PHE A 324 -10.36 9.31 -5.29
CA PHE A 324 -9.62 8.16 -4.74
C PHE A 324 -9.59 6.97 -5.71
N THR A 325 -10.67 6.70 -6.44
CA THR A 325 -10.68 5.65 -7.47
C THR A 325 -9.71 6.00 -8.61
N ALA A 326 -9.74 7.24 -9.12
CA ALA A 326 -8.79 7.68 -10.12
C ALA A 326 -7.34 7.61 -9.62
N ALA A 327 -7.07 7.97 -8.37
CA ALA A 327 -5.75 7.83 -7.76
C ALA A 327 -5.29 6.36 -7.72
N ALA A 328 -6.18 5.44 -7.34
CA ALA A 328 -5.90 4.01 -7.33
C ALA A 328 -5.58 3.50 -8.74
N MET A 329 -6.37 3.90 -9.74
CA MET A 329 -6.17 3.50 -11.13
C MET A 329 -4.89 4.08 -11.72
N ASN A 330 -4.60 5.37 -11.51
CA ASN A 330 -3.33 6.00 -11.88
C ASN A 330 -2.12 5.24 -11.30
N THR A 331 -2.23 4.81 -10.04
CA THR A 331 -1.15 4.08 -9.35
C THR A 331 -0.93 2.67 -9.88
N LEU A 332 -1.99 2.00 -10.31
CA LEU A 332 -1.93 0.60 -10.70
C LEU A 332 -1.77 0.39 -12.20
N PHE A 333 -2.30 1.30 -13.01
CA PHE A 333 -2.46 1.13 -14.45
C PHE A 333 -1.95 2.34 -15.27
N GLY A 334 -1.45 3.40 -14.62
CA GLY A 334 -1.08 4.66 -15.29
C GLY A 334 -2.30 5.52 -15.63
N GLU A 335 -2.10 6.63 -16.37
CA GLU A 335 -3.16 7.62 -16.65
C GLU A 335 -4.19 7.15 -17.71
N ASP A 336 -3.92 6.07 -18.45
CA ASP A 336 -4.78 5.60 -19.55
C ASP A 336 -5.96 4.77 -19.03
N HIS A 337 -6.87 5.43 -18.30
CA HIS A 337 -8.11 4.84 -17.82
C HIS A 337 -9.28 5.83 -17.83
N ALA A 338 -10.50 5.29 -17.89
CA ALA A 338 -11.69 6.12 -18.04
C ALA A 338 -12.19 6.79 -16.74
N TYR A 339 -11.86 6.29 -15.54
CA TYR A 339 -12.34 6.88 -14.29
C TYR A 339 -11.94 8.36 -14.09
N MET A 340 -10.72 8.75 -14.48
CA MET A 340 -10.30 10.15 -14.38
C MET A 340 -11.04 11.01 -15.41
N ALA A 341 -11.19 10.51 -16.64
CA ALA A 341 -11.96 11.20 -17.67
C ALA A 341 -13.44 11.38 -17.27
N SER A 342 -14.06 10.37 -16.63
CA SER A 342 -15.41 10.49 -16.09
C SER A 342 -15.50 11.53 -14.96
N TYR A 343 -14.51 11.58 -14.06
CA TYR A 343 -14.48 12.62 -13.04
C TYR A 343 -14.34 14.02 -13.65
N GLU A 344 -13.40 14.20 -14.59
CA GLU A 344 -13.21 15.46 -15.30
C GLU A 344 -14.44 15.87 -16.12
N GLY A 345 -15.22 14.92 -16.66
CA GLY A 345 -16.50 15.19 -17.30
C GLY A 345 -17.57 15.74 -16.35
N LEU A 346 -17.67 15.21 -15.12
CA LEU A 346 -18.55 15.74 -14.07
C LEU A 346 -18.12 17.14 -13.62
N LEU A 347 -16.81 17.36 -13.51
CA LEU A 347 -16.28 18.67 -13.19
C LEU A 347 -16.58 19.66 -14.32
N GLU A 348 -16.37 19.31 -15.58
CA GLU A 348 -16.68 20.21 -16.71
C GLU A 348 -18.16 20.61 -16.74
N SER A 349 -19.08 19.69 -16.45
CA SER A 349 -20.52 19.96 -16.46
C SER A 349 -21.00 20.85 -15.31
N SER A 350 -20.23 20.96 -14.23
CA SER A 350 -20.64 21.69 -13.01
C SER A 350 -19.75 22.88 -12.67
N MET A 351 -18.53 22.98 -13.21
CA MET A 351 -17.51 23.93 -12.74
C MET A 351 -17.97 25.39 -12.75
N GLU A 352 -18.81 25.78 -13.72
CA GLU A 352 -19.29 27.16 -13.85
C GLU A 352 -20.25 27.57 -12.71
N HIS A 353 -21.08 26.64 -12.23
CA HIS A 353 -22.18 26.98 -11.31
C HIS A 353 -22.06 26.29 -9.94
N HIS A 354 -21.45 25.11 -9.91
CA HIS A 354 -21.30 24.26 -8.73
C HIS A 354 -19.92 23.57 -8.71
N PRO A 355 -18.81 24.35 -8.73
CA PRO A 355 -17.44 23.81 -8.72
C PRO A 355 -17.22 22.87 -7.55
N PHE A 356 -16.54 21.74 -7.78
CA PHE A 356 -16.23 20.72 -6.77
C PHE A 356 -17.40 20.43 -5.82
N ALA A 357 -18.52 20.03 -6.42
CA ALA A 357 -19.72 19.61 -5.71
C ALA A 357 -19.43 18.54 -4.64
N GLU A 358 -20.26 18.53 -3.61
CA GLU A 358 -20.28 17.48 -2.58
C GLU A 358 -20.53 16.12 -3.23
N TYR A 359 -21.60 16.03 -4.03
CA TYR A 359 -21.92 14.85 -4.82
C TYR A 359 -22.72 15.21 -6.07
N TYR A 360 -22.96 14.21 -6.92
CA TYR A 360 -23.86 14.24 -8.07
C TYR A 360 -24.91 13.15 -7.92
N SER A 361 -26.16 13.40 -8.31
CA SER A 361 -27.20 12.36 -8.32
C SER A 361 -26.91 11.29 -9.37
N TYR A 362 -27.49 10.11 -9.23
CA TYR A 362 -27.45 9.03 -10.21
C TYR A 362 -28.88 8.60 -10.56
N PRO A 363 -29.21 8.41 -11.85
CA PRO A 363 -28.34 8.47 -13.03
C PRO A 363 -28.20 9.87 -13.66
N GLU A 364 -28.88 10.90 -13.15
CA GLU A 364 -28.94 12.21 -13.85
C GLU A 364 -27.66 13.03 -13.79
N LEU A 365 -26.72 12.68 -12.89
CA LEU A 365 -25.42 13.34 -12.70
C LEU A 365 -25.55 14.85 -12.44
N LYS A 366 -26.61 15.27 -11.74
CA LYS A 366 -26.79 16.67 -11.35
C LYS A 366 -26.02 16.97 -10.06
N PRO A 367 -25.24 18.06 -10.00
CA PRO A 367 -24.53 18.41 -8.78
C PRO A 367 -25.51 18.73 -7.65
N GLY A 368 -25.20 18.27 -6.45
CA GLY A 368 -25.97 18.47 -5.23
C GLY A 368 -25.08 18.78 -4.03
N GLY A 369 -25.72 19.17 -2.93
CA GLY A 369 -25.01 19.52 -1.71
C GLY A 369 -24.19 20.81 -1.82
N VAL A 370 -23.12 20.90 -1.04
CA VAL A 370 -22.25 22.09 -0.98
C VAL A 370 -21.32 22.17 -2.20
N LYS A 371 -20.95 23.39 -2.63
CA LYS A 371 -19.93 23.62 -3.68
C LYS A 371 -18.59 24.03 -3.06
N ASN A 372 -17.50 24.01 -3.80
CA ASN A 372 -16.14 24.31 -3.33
C ASN A 372 -15.76 23.46 -2.10
N LEU A 373 -16.02 22.15 -2.16
CA LEU A 373 -15.78 21.27 -1.03
C LEU A 373 -14.34 20.73 -1.05
N CYS A 374 -13.65 20.87 0.08
CA CYS A 374 -12.21 20.57 0.16
C CYS A 374 -11.89 19.11 -0.09
N PHE A 375 -12.71 18.16 0.37
CA PHE A 375 -12.40 16.75 0.07
C PHE A 375 -12.57 16.42 -1.41
N SER A 376 -13.44 17.14 -2.16
CA SER A 376 -13.68 16.87 -3.58
C SER A 376 -12.53 17.44 -4.41
N ALA A 377 -12.11 18.67 -4.09
CA ALA A 377 -10.91 19.27 -4.66
C ALA A 377 -9.63 18.51 -4.25
N GLY A 378 -9.54 18.11 -2.98
CA GLY A 378 -8.41 17.37 -2.42
C GLY A 378 -8.26 15.98 -3.03
N SER A 379 -9.35 15.23 -3.20
CA SER A 379 -9.30 13.91 -3.86
C SER A 379 -8.89 14.02 -5.34
N TYR A 380 -9.29 15.08 -6.06
CA TYR A 380 -8.81 15.36 -7.41
C TYR A 380 -7.29 15.61 -7.42
N LEU A 381 -6.78 16.38 -6.46
CA LEU A 381 -5.34 16.61 -6.31
C LEU A 381 -4.58 15.36 -5.89
N ILE A 382 -5.15 14.47 -5.07
CA ILE A 382 -4.55 13.17 -4.74
C ILE A 382 -4.47 12.30 -6.01
N ALA A 383 -5.52 12.27 -6.84
CA ALA A 383 -5.47 11.61 -8.15
C ALA A 383 -4.35 12.19 -9.02
N ALA A 384 -4.14 13.50 -8.94
CA ALA A 384 -3.06 14.16 -9.66
C ALA A 384 -1.67 13.78 -9.19
N ALA A 385 -1.44 13.75 -7.88
CA ALA A 385 -0.18 13.29 -7.32
C ALA A 385 0.08 11.81 -7.64
N ALA A 386 -0.98 11.00 -7.70
CA ALA A 386 -0.90 9.59 -8.05
C ALA A 386 -0.45 9.35 -9.50
N ALA A 387 -0.81 10.21 -10.45
CA ALA A 387 -0.27 10.09 -11.81
C ALA A 387 1.22 10.44 -11.87
N GLU A 388 1.64 11.43 -11.07
CA GLU A 388 3.03 11.89 -11.00
C GLU A 388 3.93 10.90 -10.24
N GLN A 389 3.36 10.04 -9.38
CA GLN A 389 4.09 9.08 -8.53
C GLN A 389 5.26 9.72 -7.77
N GLY A 390 5.07 10.96 -7.31
CA GLY A 390 6.08 11.73 -6.59
C GLY A 390 6.47 11.10 -5.25
N GLU A 391 7.64 11.45 -4.73
CA GLU A 391 8.16 10.89 -3.47
C GLU A 391 7.18 11.08 -2.31
N ALA A 392 6.65 12.29 -2.13
CA ALA A 392 5.69 12.58 -1.08
C ALA A 392 4.40 11.74 -1.19
N PHE A 393 3.83 11.58 -2.39
CA PHE A 393 2.67 10.71 -2.61
C PHE A 393 2.98 9.25 -2.25
N THR A 394 4.08 8.72 -2.77
CA THR A 394 4.47 7.33 -2.56
C THR A 394 4.83 7.03 -1.10
N ALA A 395 5.34 8.02 -0.37
CA ALA A 395 5.52 8.01 1.08
C ALA A 395 4.19 7.89 1.84
N ILE A 396 3.27 8.79 1.54
CA ILE A 396 1.96 8.86 2.20
C ILE A 396 1.19 7.55 2.07
N PHE A 397 1.17 6.96 0.87
CA PHE A 397 0.41 5.74 0.57
C PHE A 397 1.22 4.43 0.69
N GLU A 398 2.39 4.46 1.37
CA GLU A 398 3.22 3.28 1.64
C GLU A 398 3.62 2.50 0.36
N ARG A 399 3.80 3.25 -0.74
CA ARG A 399 4.18 2.75 -2.06
C ARG A 399 5.64 2.98 -2.40
N ARG A 400 6.45 3.58 -1.50
CA ARG A 400 7.89 3.83 -1.72
C ARG A 400 8.59 2.60 -2.26
N LEU A 401 8.34 1.42 -1.69
CA LEU A 401 8.95 0.17 -2.17
C LEU A 401 8.65 -0.12 -3.64
N LYS A 402 7.41 0.05 -4.10
CA LYS A 402 7.08 -0.23 -5.50
C LYS A 402 7.81 0.72 -6.44
N VAL A 403 7.91 2.00 -6.09
CA VAL A 403 8.65 2.99 -6.89
C VAL A 403 10.15 2.78 -6.81
N LEU A 404 10.69 2.46 -5.63
CA LEU A 404 12.09 2.09 -5.44
C LEU A 404 12.43 0.82 -6.22
N MET A 405 11.56 -0.20 -6.21
CA MET A 405 11.73 -1.42 -6.99
C MET A 405 11.64 -1.14 -8.49
N ALA A 406 10.70 -0.31 -8.96
CA ALA A 406 10.61 0.07 -10.37
C ALA A 406 11.85 0.85 -10.83
N LYS A 407 12.33 1.80 -10.00
CA LYS A 407 13.61 2.50 -10.23
C LYS A 407 14.79 1.53 -10.23
N ALA A 408 14.85 0.62 -9.27
CA ALA A 408 15.89 -0.39 -9.18
C ALA A 408 15.88 -1.34 -10.38
N VAL A 409 14.71 -1.72 -10.90
CA VAL A 409 14.56 -2.50 -12.14
C VAL A 409 15.11 -1.71 -13.33
N LYS A 410 14.76 -0.43 -13.46
CA LYS A 410 15.27 0.40 -14.56
C LYS A 410 16.79 0.55 -14.50
N VAL A 411 17.34 0.83 -13.33
CA VAL A 411 18.80 0.89 -13.11
C VAL A 411 19.45 -0.46 -13.42
N ALA A 412 18.83 -1.57 -13.02
CA ALA A 412 19.30 -2.91 -13.33
C ALA A 412 19.26 -3.22 -14.84
N GLU A 413 18.25 -2.74 -15.57
CA GLU A 413 18.18 -2.86 -17.04
C GLU A 413 19.27 -2.05 -17.74
N GLU A 414 19.57 -0.84 -17.26
CA GLU A 414 20.69 -0.03 -17.75
C GLU A 414 22.04 -0.70 -17.47
N LEU A 415 22.24 -1.20 -16.25
CA LEU A 415 23.43 -1.97 -15.88
C LEU A 415 23.55 -3.27 -16.68
N ALA A 416 22.45 -4.00 -16.90
CA ALA A 416 22.46 -5.25 -17.67
C ALA A 416 22.93 -5.02 -19.11
N ARG A 417 22.44 -3.96 -19.77
CA ARG A 417 22.95 -3.57 -21.10
C ARG A 417 24.44 -3.30 -21.08
N GLU A 418 24.92 -2.56 -20.09
CA GLU A 418 26.33 -2.22 -19.95
C GLU A 418 27.19 -3.47 -19.70
N VAL A 419 26.75 -4.38 -18.83
CA VAL A 419 27.38 -5.67 -18.54
C VAL A 419 27.47 -6.53 -19.80
N VAL A 420 26.35 -6.73 -20.50
CA VAL A 420 26.26 -7.59 -21.69
C VAL A 420 27.11 -7.02 -22.82
N GLN A 421 27.16 -5.70 -22.97
CA GLN A 421 27.97 -5.02 -23.99
C GLN A 421 29.46 -5.08 -23.69
N LYS A 422 29.88 -4.85 -22.43
CA LYS A 422 31.30 -4.80 -22.06
C LYS A 422 31.93 -6.17 -21.87
N SER A 423 31.14 -7.14 -21.40
CA SER A 423 31.63 -8.45 -21.01
C SER A 423 30.66 -9.55 -21.44
N PRO A 424 30.49 -9.80 -22.75
CA PRO A 424 29.64 -10.87 -23.25
C PRO A 424 30.19 -12.24 -22.85
N ALA A 425 29.38 -13.09 -22.23
CA ALA A 425 29.76 -14.42 -21.77
C ALA A 425 28.59 -15.41 -21.86
N LYS A 426 28.90 -16.72 -21.74
CA LYS A 426 27.88 -17.77 -21.62
C LYS A 426 27.40 -17.96 -20.19
N VAL A 427 28.22 -17.58 -19.20
CA VAL A 427 27.90 -17.73 -17.79
C VAL A 427 28.19 -16.43 -17.05
N TYR A 428 27.19 -15.95 -16.33
CA TYR A 428 27.29 -14.80 -15.42
C TYR A 428 27.07 -15.24 -13.99
N ARG A 429 27.90 -14.76 -13.06
CA ARG A 429 27.75 -14.98 -11.62
C ARG A 429 27.58 -13.66 -10.90
N VAL A 430 26.40 -13.41 -10.36
CA VAL A 430 26.04 -12.16 -9.68
C VAL A 430 26.05 -12.36 -8.17
N SER A 431 27.05 -11.79 -7.50
CA SER A 431 27.29 -11.90 -6.05
C SER A 431 27.21 -10.56 -5.33
N GLY A 432 27.06 -10.64 -4.02
CA GLY A 432 26.87 -9.51 -3.12
C GLY A 432 25.92 -9.86 -1.98
N GLU A 433 25.72 -8.90 -1.08
CA GLU A 433 24.97 -9.15 0.15
C GLU A 433 23.46 -9.24 -0.03
N SER A 434 22.75 -9.72 0.99
CA SER A 434 21.29 -9.75 0.98
C SER A 434 20.73 -8.32 0.85
N GLY A 435 19.81 -8.13 -0.10
CA GLY A 435 19.14 -6.84 -0.34
C GLY A 435 19.88 -5.84 -1.26
N CYS A 436 21.03 -6.19 -1.85
CA CYS A 436 21.79 -5.25 -2.70
C CYS A 436 21.27 -5.11 -4.14
N GLY A 437 20.50 -6.09 -4.65
CA GLY A 437 19.94 -6.05 -6.01
C GLY A 437 20.35 -7.19 -6.95
N LYS A 438 21.07 -8.22 -6.48
CA LYS A 438 21.53 -9.38 -7.28
C LYS A 438 20.46 -9.97 -8.20
N THR A 439 19.36 -10.47 -7.61
CA THR A 439 18.26 -11.10 -8.34
C THR A 439 17.65 -10.15 -9.38
N THR A 440 17.61 -8.84 -9.08
CA THR A 440 17.09 -7.82 -10.00
C THR A 440 18.01 -7.66 -11.21
N LEU A 441 19.32 -7.51 -11.01
CA LEU A 441 20.30 -7.43 -12.09
C LEU A 441 20.36 -8.74 -12.90
N ALA A 442 20.33 -9.89 -12.23
CA ALA A 442 20.37 -11.19 -12.89
C ALA A 442 19.17 -11.40 -13.84
N LYS A 443 17.95 -11.06 -13.39
CA LYS A 443 16.76 -11.04 -14.25
C LYS A 443 16.86 -10.06 -15.41
N ALA A 444 17.48 -8.90 -15.19
CA ALA A 444 17.69 -7.91 -16.24
C ALA A 444 18.69 -8.39 -17.30
N ILE A 445 19.75 -9.09 -16.91
CA ILE A 445 20.71 -9.72 -17.86
C ILE A 445 20.00 -10.79 -18.71
N VAL A 446 19.17 -11.64 -18.11
CA VAL A 446 18.37 -12.63 -18.85
C VAL A 446 17.49 -11.94 -19.89
N LYS A 447 16.71 -10.92 -19.49
CA LYS A 447 15.85 -10.16 -20.40
C LYS A 447 16.62 -9.48 -21.54
N GLU A 448 17.81 -8.95 -21.25
CA GLU A 448 18.65 -8.30 -22.26
C GLU A 448 19.10 -9.30 -23.33
N TYR A 449 19.45 -10.53 -22.96
CA TYR A 449 19.77 -11.58 -23.93
C TYR A 449 18.55 -12.11 -24.69
N GLU A 450 17.41 -12.27 -24.01
CA GLU A 450 16.14 -12.63 -24.66
C GLU A 450 15.73 -11.59 -25.71
N ALA A 451 15.93 -10.29 -25.41
CA ALA A 451 15.68 -9.21 -26.36
C ALA A 451 16.61 -9.26 -27.59
N GLN A 452 17.77 -9.91 -27.47
CA GLN A 452 18.70 -10.18 -28.57
C GLN A 452 18.41 -11.53 -29.27
N GLY A 453 17.31 -12.19 -28.92
CA GLY A 453 16.89 -13.47 -29.51
C GLY A 453 17.65 -14.68 -28.99
N LYS A 454 18.34 -14.57 -27.87
CA LYS A 454 19.04 -15.69 -27.21
C LYS A 454 18.21 -16.26 -26.08
N LYS A 455 18.30 -17.58 -25.85
CA LYS A 455 17.64 -18.20 -24.70
C LYS A 455 18.56 -18.11 -23.49
N ALA A 456 18.08 -17.48 -22.43
CA ALA A 456 18.83 -17.33 -21.18
C ALA A 456 18.05 -17.92 -20.01
N VAL A 457 18.74 -18.51 -19.03
CA VAL A 457 18.13 -19.05 -17.82
C VAL A 457 18.74 -18.44 -16.56
N LEU A 458 17.92 -18.28 -15.53
CA LEU A 458 18.33 -17.80 -14.21
C LEU A 458 18.36 -18.97 -13.22
N ILE A 459 19.49 -19.14 -12.54
CA ILE A 459 19.68 -20.11 -11.47
C ILE A 459 19.92 -19.37 -10.16
N SER A 460 19.16 -19.71 -9.11
CA SER A 460 19.35 -19.18 -7.76
C SER A 460 20.22 -20.12 -6.94
N GLN A 461 21.32 -19.62 -6.38
CA GLN A 461 22.21 -20.39 -5.51
C GLN A 461 21.50 -20.93 -4.26
N ASP A 462 20.48 -20.22 -3.76
CA ASP A 462 19.77 -20.59 -2.52
C ASP A 462 19.09 -21.96 -2.63
N GLU A 463 18.77 -22.41 -3.85
CA GLU A 463 18.21 -23.73 -4.13
C GLU A 463 19.25 -24.87 -4.03
N TYR A 464 20.53 -24.51 -4.01
CA TYR A 464 21.66 -25.43 -4.02
C TYR A 464 22.36 -25.54 -2.67
N PHE A 465 21.78 -25.04 -1.58
CA PHE A 465 22.31 -25.36 -0.26
C PHE A 465 22.18 -26.86 0.05
N HIS A 466 23.10 -27.41 0.85
CA HIS A 466 23.03 -28.81 1.28
C HIS A 466 21.79 -29.12 2.13
N LEU A 467 21.30 -28.14 2.90
CA LEU A 467 20.17 -28.28 3.80
C LEU A 467 19.01 -27.34 3.41
N PRO A 468 17.75 -27.78 3.61
CA PRO A 468 16.57 -26.91 3.52
C PRO A 468 16.61 -25.74 4.53
N PRO A 469 15.83 -24.67 4.34
CA PRO A 469 16.02 -23.40 5.04
C PRO A 469 16.05 -23.45 6.58
N ARG A 470 15.08 -24.11 7.24
CA ARG A 470 15.01 -24.19 8.71
C ARG A 470 16.07 -25.15 9.24
N GLN A 471 16.32 -26.26 8.56
CA GLN A 471 17.43 -27.16 8.88
C GLN A 471 18.78 -26.46 8.77
N ASN A 472 18.98 -25.65 7.72
CA ASN A 472 20.19 -24.87 7.53
C ASN A 472 20.33 -23.81 8.64
N HIS A 473 19.25 -23.10 8.98
CA HIS A 473 19.23 -22.17 10.11
C HIS A 473 19.61 -22.85 11.43
N ASN A 474 19.00 -24.01 11.75
CA ASN A 474 19.35 -24.77 12.94
C ASN A 474 20.82 -25.17 12.94
N LYS A 475 21.36 -25.60 11.79
CA LYS A 475 22.78 -25.91 11.65
C LYS A 475 23.67 -24.68 11.88
N ARG A 476 23.28 -23.48 11.39
CA ARG A 476 23.98 -22.21 11.68
C ARG A 476 23.95 -21.86 13.18
N VAL A 477 22.90 -22.23 13.90
CA VAL A 477 22.79 -22.05 15.36
C VAL A 477 23.69 -23.04 16.11
N GLU A 478 23.71 -24.31 15.67
CA GLU A 478 24.50 -25.37 16.29
C GLU A 478 26.01 -25.24 16.01
N ASP A 479 26.36 -24.82 14.80
CA ASP A 479 27.72 -24.71 14.29
C ASP A 479 27.87 -23.42 13.48
N PHE A 480 28.35 -22.35 14.13
CA PHE A 480 28.46 -21.04 13.51
C PHE A 480 29.51 -21.00 12.38
N GLU A 481 30.50 -21.90 12.40
CA GLU A 481 31.50 -22.01 11.33
C GLU A 481 30.95 -22.62 10.04
N TRP A 482 29.74 -23.21 10.10
CA TRP A 482 29.01 -23.66 8.92
C TRP A 482 28.68 -22.53 7.95
N ILE A 483 28.52 -21.30 8.45
CA ILE A 483 28.12 -20.13 7.66
C ILE A 483 29.20 -19.80 6.63
N GLY A 484 28.88 -19.98 5.36
CA GLY A 484 29.77 -19.60 4.25
C GLY A 484 29.65 -20.47 3.01
N LEU A 485 30.76 -20.56 2.27
CA LEU A 485 30.85 -21.32 1.01
C LEU A 485 30.48 -22.81 1.18
N GLY A 486 30.75 -23.40 2.35
CA GLY A 486 30.48 -24.80 2.63
C GLY A 486 28.99 -25.16 2.72
N GLU A 487 28.10 -24.17 2.79
CA GLU A 487 26.67 -24.43 2.76
C GLU A 487 26.18 -24.86 1.37
N VAL A 488 26.88 -24.44 0.31
CA VAL A 488 26.47 -24.60 -1.08
C VAL A 488 27.00 -25.92 -1.63
N ASP A 489 26.11 -26.70 -2.26
CA ASP A 489 26.45 -27.89 -3.03
C ASP A 489 27.00 -27.48 -4.41
N TRP A 490 28.26 -27.05 -4.43
CA TRP A 490 28.93 -26.57 -5.64
C TRP A 490 29.01 -27.60 -6.75
N LYS A 491 29.19 -28.88 -6.38
CA LYS A 491 29.23 -29.97 -7.35
C LYS A 491 27.90 -30.10 -8.08
N LEU A 492 26.79 -30.01 -7.35
CA LEU A 492 25.46 -30.03 -7.96
C LEU A 492 25.23 -28.77 -8.81
N LEU A 493 25.51 -27.58 -8.27
CA LEU A 493 25.29 -26.32 -8.97
C LEU A 493 26.08 -26.25 -10.29
N ASN A 494 27.40 -26.50 -10.25
CA ASN A 494 28.25 -26.49 -11.43
C ASN A 494 27.89 -27.61 -12.42
N GLY A 495 27.52 -28.79 -11.91
CA GLY A 495 27.05 -29.90 -12.75
C GLY A 495 25.75 -29.57 -13.48
N VAL A 496 24.84 -28.81 -12.88
CA VAL A 496 23.63 -28.31 -13.57
C VAL A 496 24.01 -27.28 -14.62
N ILE A 497 24.88 -26.32 -14.31
CA ILE A 497 25.33 -25.30 -15.29
C ILE A 497 25.90 -25.96 -16.55
N ASP A 498 26.74 -26.98 -16.38
CA ASP A 498 27.35 -27.70 -17.49
C ASP A 498 26.33 -28.46 -18.33
N GLN A 499 25.35 -29.12 -17.69
CA GLN A 499 24.25 -29.80 -18.39
C GLN A 499 23.34 -28.82 -19.12
N VAL A 500 23.06 -27.65 -18.54
CA VAL A 500 22.23 -26.62 -19.16
C VAL A 500 22.86 -26.06 -20.44
N LEU A 501 24.19 -25.95 -20.47
CA LEU A 501 24.93 -25.43 -21.61
C LEU A 501 25.29 -26.51 -22.65
N ASP A 502 25.04 -27.78 -22.36
CA ASP A 502 25.27 -28.90 -23.28
C ASP A 502 24.12 -29.02 -24.28
N PRO A 503 24.33 -28.77 -25.58
CA PRO A 503 23.28 -28.88 -26.60
C PRO A 503 22.69 -30.29 -26.73
N ALA A 504 23.37 -31.33 -26.23
CA ALA A 504 22.87 -32.70 -26.22
C ALA A 504 21.86 -32.99 -25.09
N VAL A 505 21.76 -32.10 -24.09
CA VAL A 505 20.87 -32.27 -22.93
C VAL A 505 19.60 -31.47 -23.18
N ALA A 506 18.46 -32.17 -23.29
CA ALA A 506 17.17 -31.54 -23.55
C ALA A 506 16.46 -31.03 -22.29
N ALA A 507 16.75 -31.64 -21.15
CA ALA A 507 16.25 -31.23 -19.84
C ALA A 507 17.20 -31.67 -18.72
N VAL A 508 17.19 -30.94 -17.61
CA VAL A 508 18.00 -31.21 -16.41
C VAL A 508 17.11 -31.18 -15.17
N GLU A 509 17.40 -32.03 -14.20
CA GLU A 509 16.77 -31.99 -12.89
C GLU A 509 17.45 -30.93 -12.01
N VAL A 510 16.67 -29.99 -11.50
CA VAL A 510 17.12 -28.92 -10.60
C VAL A 510 16.40 -29.01 -9.25
N PRO A 511 17.09 -28.68 -8.15
CA PRO A 511 16.45 -28.62 -6.85
C PRO A 511 15.54 -27.38 -6.74
N GLU A 512 14.49 -27.51 -5.94
CA GLU A 512 13.70 -26.40 -5.42
C GLU A 512 13.45 -26.60 -3.92
N MET A 513 13.74 -25.60 -3.11
CA MET A 513 13.57 -25.60 -1.67
C MET A 513 12.14 -25.18 -1.31
N ASP A 514 11.40 -26.08 -0.68
CA ASP A 514 10.10 -25.75 -0.08
C ASP A 514 10.33 -25.14 1.30
N TRP A 515 10.05 -23.84 1.43
CA TRP A 515 10.22 -23.08 2.65
C TRP A 515 9.16 -23.38 3.72
N GLU A 516 7.98 -23.84 3.33
CA GLU A 516 6.88 -24.16 4.25
C GLU A 516 7.06 -25.55 4.85
N LEU A 517 7.36 -26.53 3.99
CA LEU A 517 7.56 -27.92 4.37
C LEU A 517 8.99 -28.20 4.86
N ASP A 518 9.94 -27.30 4.59
CA ASP A 518 11.36 -27.44 4.91
C ASP A 518 11.99 -28.66 4.24
N THR A 519 11.68 -28.85 2.95
CA THR A 519 12.12 -29.98 2.14
C THR A 519 12.81 -29.53 0.85
N LYS A 520 13.62 -30.43 0.27
CA LYS A 520 14.25 -30.23 -1.04
C LYS A 520 13.54 -31.10 -2.06
N GLU A 521 12.83 -30.45 -2.97
CA GLU A 521 12.13 -31.08 -4.09
C GLU A 521 12.97 -30.99 -5.37
N TRP A 522 12.60 -31.78 -6.38
CA TRP A 522 13.27 -31.81 -7.68
C TRP A 522 12.28 -31.49 -8.79
N LYS A 523 12.70 -30.65 -9.73
CA LYS A 523 11.92 -30.25 -10.89
C LYS A 523 12.73 -30.39 -12.17
N THR A 524 12.03 -30.74 -13.24
CA THR A 524 12.61 -30.77 -14.59
C THR A 524 12.63 -29.36 -15.18
N MET A 525 13.81 -28.90 -15.60
CA MET A 525 14.00 -27.67 -16.36
C MET A 525 14.39 -28.00 -17.80
N GLU A 526 13.68 -27.44 -18.78
CA GLU A 526 14.00 -27.62 -20.20
C GLU A 526 15.24 -26.80 -20.59
N THR A 527 16.21 -27.45 -21.24
CA THR A 527 17.52 -26.86 -21.57
C THR A 527 17.80 -26.77 -23.06
N ASN A 528 16.82 -27.14 -23.90
CA ASN A 528 16.95 -27.02 -25.35
C ASN A 528 17.37 -25.60 -25.76
N GLU A 529 18.49 -25.48 -26.46
CA GLU A 529 18.98 -24.23 -27.06
C GLU A 529 19.28 -23.10 -26.06
N VAL A 530 19.68 -23.41 -24.81
CA VAL A 530 20.10 -22.37 -23.85
C VAL A 530 21.48 -21.81 -24.25
N ASP A 531 21.53 -20.50 -24.51
CA ASP A 531 22.75 -19.78 -24.89
C ASP A 531 23.52 -19.22 -23.68
N VAL A 532 22.78 -18.81 -22.64
CA VAL A 532 23.32 -18.06 -21.50
C VAL A 532 22.73 -18.57 -20.19
N VAL A 533 23.60 -18.74 -19.19
CA VAL A 533 23.22 -19.04 -17.80
C VAL A 533 23.61 -17.87 -16.91
N VAL A 534 22.65 -17.35 -16.15
CA VAL A 534 22.91 -16.34 -15.13
C VAL A 534 22.68 -17.00 -13.77
N ILE A 535 23.69 -17.01 -12.91
CA ILE A 535 23.58 -17.51 -11.53
C ILE A 535 23.65 -16.33 -10.58
N GLU A 536 22.71 -16.27 -9.65
CA GLU A 536 22.69 -15.24 -8.61
C GLU A 536 22.72 -15.88 -7.23
N GLY A 537 23.44 -15.26 -6.32
CA GLY A 537 23.51 -15.73 -4.94
C GLY A 537 24.62 -15.07 -4.16
N THR A 538 24.58 -15.23 -2.85
CA THR A 538 25.49 -14.53 -1.95
C THR A 538 26.96 -14.95 -2.15
N TYR A 539 27.20 -16.23 -2.46
CA TYR A 539 28.53 -16.85 -2.51
C TYR A 539 29.02 -17.20 -3.91
N VAL A 540 28.24 -16.96 -4.96
CA VAL A 540 28.43 -17.57 -6.28
C VAL A 540 29.81 -17.38 -6.91
N LEU A 541 30.54 -16.31 -6.54
CA LEU A 541 31.90 -16.06 -7.01
C LEU A 541 32.97 -17.00 -6.40
N GLY A 542 32.67 -17.69 -5.30
CA GLY A 542 33.61 -18.59 -4.62
C GLY A 542 34.10 -19.76 -5.47
N GLU A 543 33.32 -20.17 -6.47
CA GLU A 543 33.74 -21.14 -7.49
C GLU A 543 33.49 -20.62 -8.92
N LYS A 544 33.80 -19.34 -9.17
CA LYS A 544 33.83 -18.81 -10.53
C LYS A 544 34.91 -19.53 -11.35
N ARG A 545 34.57 -19.93 -12.58
CA ARG A 545 35.49 -20.61 -13.50
C ARG A 545 36.03 -19.65 -14.56
N ASP A 546 37.14 -20.04 -15.19
CA ASP A 546 37.72 -19.29 -16.30
C ASP A 546 36.73 -19.17 -17.47
N GLY A 547 36.61 -17.97 -18.04
CA GLY A 547 35.66 -17.67 -19.12
C GLY A 547 34.24 -17.33 -18.68
N GLU A 548 33.93 -17.42 -17.37
CA GLU A 548 32.71 -16.88 -16.78
C GLU A 548 32.90 -15.42 -16.36
N VAL A 549 31.82 -14.63 -16.35
CA VAL A 549 31.84 -13.23 -15.90
C VAL A 549 31.30 -13.13 -14.48
N GLY A 550 32.12 -12.63 -13.58
CA GLY A 550 31.81 -12.39 -12.17
C GLY A 550 31.42 -10.94 -11.93
N ILE A 551 30.26 -10.73 -11.32
CA ILE A 551 29.72 -9.41 -10.99
C ILE A 551 29.55 -9.33 -9.47
N PHE A 552 30.10 -8.30 -8.84
CA PHE A 552 30.03 -8.11 -7.39
C PHE A 552 29.38 -6.78 -7.01
N PHE A 553 28.39 -6.81 -6.12
CA PHE A 553 27.83 -5.60 -5.50
C PHE A 553 28.65 -5.17 -4.29
N GLU A 554 29.11 -3.92 -4.27
CA GLU A 554 29.90 -3.35 -3.16
C GLU A 554 29.07 -2.98 -1.91
N HIS A 555 27.75 -3.05 -2.01
CA HIS A 555 26.85 -2.74 -0.91
C HIS A 555 27.02 -3.74 0.24
N THR A 556 27.16 -3.21 1.45
CA THR A 556 27.29 -3.98 2.69
C THR A 556 25.93 -4.21 3.35
N TYR A 557 25.87 -5.09 4.34
CA TYR A 557 24.65 -5.35 5.11
C TYR A 557 24.17 -4.08 5.82
N VAL A 558 25.06 -3.15 6.16
CA VAL A 558 24.69 -1.84 6.71
C VAL A 558 23.95 -1.00 5.65
N ASP A 559 24.48 -0.95 4.43
CA ASP A 559 23.89 -0.17 3.33
C ASP A 559 22.51 -0.73 2.93
N THR A 560 22.32 -2.06 3.02
CA THR A 560 21.08 -2.73 2.58
C THR A 560 20.05 -2.94 3.69
N LYS A 561 20.27 -2.37 4.88
CA LYS A 561 19.37 -2.52 6.05
C LYS A 561 17.93 -2.09 5.75
N GLU A 562 17.74 -0.91 5.18
CA GLU A 562 16.40 -0.41 4.86
C GLU A 562 15.69 -1.31 3.83
N ASN A 563 16.42 -1.77 2.81
CA ASN A 563 15.89 -2.69 1.79
C ASN A 563 15.51 -4.06 2.38
N ARG A 564 16.20 -4.54 3.42
CA ARG A 564 15.84 -5.80 4.11
C ARG A 564 14.62 -5.63 5.01
N LEU A 565 14.54 -4.56 5.80
CA LEU A 565 13.38 -4.23 6.65
C LEU A 565 12.11 -4.07 5.81
N ALA A 566 12.24 -3.38 4.67
CA ALA A 566 11.20 -3.16 3.67
C ALA A 566 10.59 -4.45 3.07
N ARG A 567 11.31 -5.58 3.10
CA ARG A 567 10.85 -6.87 2.58
C ARG A 567 10.19 -7.76 3.64
N ASN A 568 9.93 -7.22 4.84
CA ASN A 568 9.24 -7.89 5.95
C ASN A 568 9.85 -9.26 6.34
N ARG A 569 11.16 -9.45 6.09
CA ARG A 569 11.85 -10.74 6.23
C ARG A 569 12.67 -10.90 7.52
N GLU A 570 12.89 -9.87 8.32
CA GLU A 570 13.77 -9.97 9.50
C GLU A 570 13.16 -9.30 10.74
N VAL A 571 12.95 -10.10 11.79
CA VAL A 571 13.02 -9.63 13.17
C VAL A 571 14.51 -9.57 13.49
N VAL A 572 15.03 -8.38 13.79
CA VAL A 572 16.46 -8.21 14.06
C VAL A 572 16.75 -8.70 15.48
N ASP A 573 17.02 -10.00 15.58
CA ASP A 573 17.61 -10.69 16.74
C ASP A 573 19.15 -10.57 16.67
N ASP A 574 19.82 -10.46 17.82
CA ASP A 574 21.29 -10.47 17.96
C ASP A 574 21.97 -11.61 17.18
N PHE A 575 21.32 -12.77 17.02
CA PHE A 575 21.83 -13.88 16.22
C PHE A 575 21.93 -13.52 14.72
N ILE A 576 20.89 -12.93 14.14
CA ILE A 576 20.87 -12.55 12.71
C ILE A 576 21.94 -11.49 12.43
N GLN A 577 22.15 -10.55 13.35
CA GLN A 577 23.20 -9.55 13.22
C GLN A 577 24.59 -10.20 13.12
N ARG A 578 24.88 -11.19 13.99
CA ARG A 578 26.14 -11.95 13.93
C ARG A 578 26.29 -12.74 12.63
N VAL A 579 25.20 -13.34 12.13
CA VAL A 579 25.20 -14.03 10.84
C VAL A 579 25.58 -13.06 9.72
N LEU A 580 24.97 -11.88 9.66
CA LEU A 580 25.27 -10.86 8.63
C LEU A 580 26.74 -10.41 8.68
N GLU A 581 27.30 -10.21 9.87
CA GLU A 581 28.72 -9.88 10.06
C GLU A 581 29.64 -10.98 9.51
N ARG A 582 29.34 -12.24 9.83
CA ARG A 582 30.10 -13.40 9.32
C ARG A 582 29.99 -13.54 7.80
N GLU A 583 28.78 -13.40 7.26
CA GLU A 583 28.53 -13.43 5.82
C GLU A 583 29.30 -12.29 5.13
N HIS A 584 29.31 -11.08 5.69
CA HIS A 584 30.05 -9.93 5.15
C HIS A 584 31.55 -10.19 5.02
N GLU A 585 32.20 -10.78 6.02
CA GLU A 585 33.62 -11.16 5.96
C GLU A 585 33.93 -12.07 4.76
N ILE A 586 33.06 -13.04 4.52
CA ILE A 586 33.22 -14.02 3.43
C ILE A 586 32.94 -13.36 2.08
N ILE A 587 31.80 -12.68 1.96
CA ILE A 587 31.33 -12.08 0.70
C ILE A 587 32.29 -10.99 0.24
N SER A 588 32.74 -10.10 1.14
CA SER A 588 33.66 -9.02 0.79
C SER A 588 34.99 -9.54 0.23
N ALA A 589 35.47 -10.70 0.70
CA ALA A 589 36.66 -11.36 0.17
C ALA A 589 36.47 -11.87 -1.28
N LEU A 590 35.24 -12.24 -1.67
CA LEU A 590 34.91 -12.71 -3.03
C LEU A 590 35.00 -11.60 -4.08
N ARG A 591 35.03 -10.32 -3.68
CA ARG A 591 35.25 -9.19 -4.59
C ARG A 591 36.49 -9.38 -5.47
N LYS A 592 37.52 -10.08 -4.97
CA LYS A 592 38.77 -10.38 -5.70
C LYS A 592 38.57 -11.17 -7.00
N ASP A 593 37.49 -11.95 -7.07
CA ASP A 593 37.19 -12.85 -8.18
C ASP A 593 36.16 -12.24 -9.16
N ALA A 594 35.77 -10.98 -8.96
CA ALA A 594 34.85 -10.25 -9.83
C ALA A 594 35.59 -9.58 -11.00
N ASP A 595 35.02 -9.67 -12.21
CA ASP A 595 35.47 -8.91 -13.39
C ASP A 595 34.79 -7.53 -13.44
N LEU A 596 33.58 -7.44 -12.89
CA LEU A 596 32.76 -6.23 -12.83
C LEU A 596 32.30 -5.96 -11.40
N VAL A 597 32.34 -4.70 -10.99
CA VAL A 597 31.87 -4.25 -9.68
C VAL A 597 30.75 -3.24 -9.86
N VAL A 598 29.60 -3.51 -9.21
CA VAL A 598 28.50 -2.56 -9.06
C VAL A 598 28.72 -1.77 -7.77
N ASN A 599 29.06 -0.49 -7.94
CA ASN A 599 29.34 0.43 -6.84
C ASN A 599 28.06 0.77 -6.06
N LYS A 600 28.22 1.45 -4.92
CA LYS A 600 27.10 1.88 -4.05
C LYS A 600 26.12 2.87 -4.70
N ASP A 601 26.54 3.55 -5.76
CA ASP A 601 25.70 4.43 -6.58
C ASP A 601 25.08 3.71 -7.79
N TYR A 602 25.18 2.38 -7.83
CA TYR A 602 24.71 1.52 -8.92
C TYR A 602 25.35 1.85 -10.28
N THR A 603 26.63 2.23 -10.27
CA THR A 603 27.47 2.35 -11.48
C THR A 603 28.38 1.13 -11.65
N LEU A 604 28.76 0.82 -12.89
CA LEU A 604 29.59 -0.33 -13.22
C LEU A 604 31.06 0.07 -13.41
N THR A 605 31.96 -0.62 -12.71
CA THR A 605 33.41 -0.52 -12.91
C THR A 605 34.01 -1.84 -13.35
N ILE A 606 34.97 -1.78 -14.28
CA ILE A 606 35.76 -2.94 -14.70
C ILE A 606 36.93 -3.05 -13.74
N ARG A 607 37.20 -4.27 -13.28
CA ARG A 607 38.33 -4.54 -12.40
C ARG A 607 39.59 -4.97 -13.16
#